data_AF-A0A7X7V883-F1
#
_entry.id   AF-A0A7X7V883-F1
#
_cell.length_a   1.000
_cell.length_b   1.000
_cell.length_c   1.000
_cell.angle_alpha   90.00
_cell.angle_beta   90.00
_cell.angle_gamma   90.00
#
_symmetry.space_group_name_H-M   'P 1'
#
loop_
_entity.id
_entity.type
_entity.pdbx_description
1 polymer ?
#
loop_
_entity_poly.entity_id
_entity_poly.type
_entity_poly.pdbx_seq_one_letter_code
_entity_poly.pdbx_strand_id
1 'polypeptide(L)' 'MSNERNVKGLLGTKLGMTQVWDENNRVIPVTVIQAGPCV' A
#
# COMPACT_ATOMS: atom_id res chain seq x y z
N MET A 1 0.63 -18.89 26.59
CA MET A 1 0.00 -17.55 26.48
C MET A 1 0.13 -17.10 25.03
N SER A 2 -0.95 -17.20 24.25
CA SER A 2 -1.00 -16.65 22.89
C SER A 2 -1.13 -15.13 22.99
N ASN A 3 -0.18 -14.42 22.39
CA ASN A 3 -0.17 -12.96 22.37
C ASN A 3 -1.06 -12.50 21.21
N GLU A 4 -2.36 -12.36 21.46
CA GLU A 4 -3.34 -12.04 20.44
C GLU A 4 -3.34 -10.53 20.14
N ARG A 5 -2.76 -10.14 18.99
CA ARG A 5 -2.70 -8.74 18.54
C ARG A 5 -3.72 -8.52 17.42
N ASN A 6 -4.86 -7.95 17.76
CA ASN A 6 -5.86 -7.52 16.77
C ASN A 6 -5.37 -6.24 16.06
N VAL A 7 -5.13 -6.32 14.75
CA VAL A 7 -4.74 -5.18 13.90
C VAL A 7 -5.79 -5.02 12.80
N LYS A 8 -6.29 -3.79 12.60
CA LYS A 8 -7.18 -3.48 11.47
C LYS A 8 -6.37 -3.49 10.17
N GLY A 9 -6.81 -4.26 9.18
CA GLY A 9 -6.22 -4.34 7.84
C GLY A 9 -7.16 -3.82 6.75
N LEU A 10 -6.62 -3.62 5.54
CA LEU A 10 -7.35 -3.21 4.34
C LEU A 10 -6.95 -4.11 3.17
N LEU A 11 -7.92 -4.62 2.40
CA LEU A 11 -7.67 -5.34 1.16
C LEU A 11 -7.62 -4.37 -0.02
N GLY A 12 -6.86 -4.73 -1.05
CA GLY A 12 -6.81 -3.96 -2.29
C GLY A 12 -6.25 -4.75 -3.47
N THR A 13 -6.54 -4.27 -4.67
CA THR A 13 -6.10 -4.87 -5.94
C THR A 13 -4.86 -4.16 -6.46
N LYS A 14 -3.83 -4.91 -6.84
CA LYS A 14 -2.65 -4.36 -7.52
C LYS A 14 -3.06 -3.89 -8.92
N LEU A 15 -2.90 -2.59 -9.20
CA LEU A 15 -3.16 -2.03 -10.52
C LEU A 15 -1.91 -1.99 -11.39
N GLY A 16 -0.74 -1.75 -10.79
CA GLY A 16 0.50 -1.64 -11.54
C GLY A 16 1.61 -0.94 -10.77
N MET A 17 2.60 -0.47 -11.51
CA MET A 17 3.75 0.26 -10.98
C MET A 17 3.90 1.60 -11.70
N THR A 18 4.33 2.62 -10.98
CA THR A 18 4.67 3.96 -11.50
C THR A 18 5.81 4.54 -10.68
N GLN A 19 6.11 5.83 -10.85
CA GLN A 19 7.16 6.53 -10.11
C GLN A 19 6.68 7.90 -9.62
N VAL A 20 7.26 8.36 -8.51
CA VAL A 20 7.07 9.71 -7.96
C VAL A 20 8.42 10.36 -7.65
N TRP A 21 8.47 11.69 -7.58
CA TRP A 21 9.65 12.43 -7.12
C TRP A 21 9.51 12.75 -5.64
N ASP A 22 10.59 12.58 -4.87
CA ASP A 22 10.66 13.02 -3.48
C ASP A 22 11.23 14.44 -3.35
N GLU A 23 11.25 14.97 -2.12
CA GLU A 23 11.80 16.29 -1.78
C GLU A 23 13.31 16.44 -2.04
N ASN A 24 14.04 15.32 -2.20
CA ASN A 24 15.46 15.28 -2.45
C ASN A 24 15.78 15.11 -3.96
N ASN A 25 14.80 15.35 -4.84
CA ASN A 25 14.89 15.13 -6.29
C ASN A 25 15.30 13.68 -6.65
N ARG A 26 14.77 12.68 -5.94
CA ARG A 26 14.95 11.27 -6.28
C ARG A 26 13.68 10.68 -6.90
N VAL A 27 13.86 9.81 -7.88
CA VAL A 27 12.78 9.01 -8.47
C VAL A 27 12.53 7.77 -7.63
N ILE A 28 11.33 7.64 -7.07
CA ILE A 28 10.92 6.52 -6.22
C ILE A 28 9.91 5.64 -6.98
N PRO A 29 10.23 4.36 -7.24
CA PRO A 29 9.28 3.42 -7.82
C PRO A 29 8.21 3.05 -6.79
N VAL A 30 6.95 3.05 -7.21
CA VAL A 30 5.80 2.76 -6.34
C VAL A 30 4.86 1.75 -6.99
N THR A 31 4.18 0.94 -6.16
CA THR A 31 3.09 0.06 -6.59
C THR A 31 1.76 0.74 -6.29
N VAL A 32 0.87 0.81 -7.28
CA VAL A 32 -0.47 1.37 -7.11
C VAL A 32 -1.42 0.26 -6.66
N ILE A 33 -2.08 0.46 -5.52
CA ILE A 33 -3.11 -0.42 -4.97
C ILE A 33 -4.45 0.32 -4.98
N GLN A 34 -5.47 -0.26 -5.62
CA GLN A 34 -6.85 0.20 -5.43
C GLN A 34 -7.37 -0.36 -4.11
N ALA A 35 -7.64 0.52 -3.15
CA ALA A 35 -8.12 0.13 -1.83
C ALA A 35 -9.65 0.33 -1.74
N GLY A 36 -10.39 -0.75 -1.46
CA GLY A 36 -11.85 -0.73 -1.26
C GLY A 36 -12.73 -0.34 -2.48
N PRO A 37 -14.08 -0.45 -2.36
CA PRO A 37 -14.80 -1.25 -1.37
C PRO A 37 -14.61 -2.74 -1.68
N CYS A 38 -14.44 -3.54 -0.64
CA CYS A 38 -14.43 -5.00 -0.77
C CYS A 38 -15.89 -5.43 -0.81
N VAL A 39 -16.43 -5.62 -2.02
CA VAL A 39 -17.82 -6.09 -2.24
C VAL A 39 -17.85 -7.58 -2.51
#